data_AF-A0A9N9BBP0-F1
#
_entry.id   AF-A0A9N9BBP0-F1
#
_cell.length_a   1.000
_cell.length_b   1.000
_cell.length_c   1.000
_cell.angle_alpha   90.00
_cell.angle_beta   90.00
_cell.angle_gamma   90.00
#
_symmetry.space_group_name_H-M   'P 1'
#
loop_
_entity.id
_entity.type
_entity.pdbx_description
1 polymer ?
#
loop_
_entity_poly.entity_id
_entity_poly.type
_entity_poly.pdbx_seq_one_letter_code
_entity_poly.pdbx_strand_id
1 'polypeptide(L)'
;MNNDIQQSTLTPGELQNTLQSAIDACRSNLGGINNQAMVQIVKENQPSYCDIIPGHLLYYVGTSQEVKIYVPINAVTSTNLFQTHSAQLNRFLNVLKRLAEVFQLASEVIHIFYDTNSSSVAFNSKGALFFNLKFFLKSHDDECEIGNTGNAMTYWFLTFCHELAHNIIFVHNSKHEVSIF
;
A
#
# COMPACT_ATOMS: atom_id res chain seq x y z
N MET A 1 -31.22 34.41 -1.11
CA MET A 1 -31.30 33.00 -0.66
C MET A 1 -29.91 32.41 -0.88
N ASN A 2 -29.05 32.47 0.13
CA ASN A 2 -27.72 31.85 0.10
C ASN A 2 -27.87 30.40 0.57
N ASN A 3 -27.48 29.45 -0.28
CA ASN A 3 -27.25 28.07 0.12
C ASN A 3 -25.75 27.93 0.41
N ASP A 4 -25.39 28.07 1.69
CA ASP A 4 -24.05 27.75 2.16
C ASP A 4 -23.87 26.22 2.12
N ILE A 5 -22.93 25.78 1.29
CA ILE A 5 -22.43 24.40 1.28
C ILE A 5 -21.54 24.26 2.52
N GLN A 6 -22.03 23.57 3.55
CA GLN A 6 -21.19 23.16 4.69
C GLN A 6 -20.13 22.16 4.19
N GLN A 7 -18.90 22.65 3.97
CA GLN A 7 -17.71 21.79 3.97
C GLN A 7 -17.53 21.28 5.40
N SER A 8 -17.66 19.96 5.59
CA SER A 8 -17.38 19.30 6.86
C SER A 8 -15.87 19.26 7.08
N THR A 9 -15.31 20.29 7.71
CA THR A 9 -13.93 20.29 8.15
C THR A 9 -13.81 19.38 9.37
N LEU A 10 -13.16 18.22 9.22
CA LEU A 10 -12.86 17.34 10.35
C LEU A 10 -12.00 18.11 11.36
N THR A 11 -12.39 18.11 12.62
CA THR A 11 -11.56 18.65 13.69
C THR A 11 -10.30 17.79 13.87
N PRO A 12 -9.19 18.33 14.41
CA PRO A 12 -7.98 17.54 14.65
C PRO A 12 -8.21 16.26 15.47
N GLY A 13 -9.14 16.30 16.43
CA GLY A 13 -9.52 15.14 17.24
C GLY A 13 -10.28 14.08 16.43
N GLU A 14 -11.19 14.50 15.54
CA GLU A 14 -11.89 13.59 14.63
C GLU A 14 -10.93 12.95 13.62
N LEU A 15 -9.97 13.72 13.10
CA LEU A 15 -8.91 13.19 12.21
C LEU A 15 -8.05 12.13 12.93
N GLN A 16 -7.67 12.40 14.18
CA GLN A 16 -6.88 11.45 14.98
C GLN A 16 -7.66 10.16 15.24
N ASN A 17 -8.94 10.26 15.62
CA ASN A 17 -9.80 9.09 15.85
C ASN A 17 -10.02 8.27 14.57
N THR A 18 -10.16 8.97 13.44
CA THR A 18 -10.30 8.40 12.10
C THR A 18 -9.05 7.60 11.74
N LEU A 19 -7.86 8.20 11.84
CA LEU A 19 -6.60 7.50 11.60
C LEU A 19 -6.39 6.30 12.54
N GLN A 20 -6.71 6.45 13.82
CA GLN A 20 -6.59 5.35 14.79
C GLN A 20 -7.48 4.16 14.40
N SER A 21 -8.70 4.44 13.92
CA SER A 21 -9.63 3.42 13.44
C SER A 21 -9.09 2.67 12.21
N ALA A 22 -8.44 3.37 11.27
CA ALA A 22 -7.76 2.73 10.14
C ALA A 22 -6.64 1.79 10.58
N ILE A 23 -5.83 2.22 11.55
CA ILE A 23 -4.73 1.44 12.11
C ILE A 23 -5.26 0.19 12.80
N ASP A 24 -6.33 0.33 13.58
CA ASP A 24 -6.92 -0.79 14.32
C ASP A 24 -7.56 -1.83 13.40
N ALA A 25 -8.09 -1.43 12.24
CA ALA A 25 -8.57 -2.35 11.21
C ALA A 25 -7.47 -3.27 10.68
N CYS A 26 -6.22 -2.79 10.56
CA CYS A 26 -5.07 -3.64 10.20
C CYS A 26 -4.80 -4.70 11.27
N ARG A 27 -4.90 -4.33 12.56
CA ARG A 27 -4.63 -5.23 13.70
C ARG A 27 -5.64 -6.37 13.79
N SER A 28 -6.91 -6.12 13.48
CA SER A 28 -7.96 -7.13 13.52
C SER A 28 -7.77 -8.27 12.50
N ASN A 29 -7.01 -8.03 11.43
CA ASN A 29 -6.84 -8.97 10.31
C ASN A 29 -5.53 -9.77 10.33
N LEU A 30 -4.68 -9.59 11.35
CA LEU A 30 -3.39 -10.28 11.50
C LEU A 30 -3.49 -11.82 11.47
N GLY A 31 -4.67 -12.41 11.71
CA GLY A 31 -4.91 -13.86 11.67
C GLY A 31 -5.52 -14.43 10.37
N GLY A 32 -5.85 -13.59 9.37
CA GLY A 32 -6.72 -14.00 8.25
C GLY A 32 -6.02 -14.39 6.94
N ILE A 33 -4.76 -14.01 6.73
CA ILE A 33 -4.06 -14.26 5.46
C ILE A 33 -3.27 -15.57 5.57
N ASN A 34 -3.95 -16.67 5.24
CA ASN A 34 -3.33 -17.97 5.10
C ASN A 34 -2.21 -17.92 4.05
N ASN A 35 -1.00 -18.40 4.38
CA ASN A 35 0.19 -18.37 3.50
C ASN A 35 0.01 -19.11 2.16
N GLN A 36 -1.08 -19.87 2.01
CA GLN A 36 -1.47 -20.62 0.80
C GLN A 36 -2.66 -19.99 0.05
N ALA A 37 -3.27 -18.94 0.59
CA ALA A 37 -4.43 -18.32 -0.01
C ALA A 37 -3.99 -17.33 -1.08
N MET A 38 -4.46 -17.53 -2.31
CA MET A 38 -4.32 -16.56 -3.39
C MET A 38 -4.98 -15.25 -2.97
N VAL A 39 -4.25 -14.14 -3.05
CA VAL A 39 -4.82 -12.82 -2.83
C VAL A 39 -5.49 -12.40 -4.13
N GLN A 40 -6.83 -12.40 -4.14
CA GLN A 40 -7.62 -11.87 -5.24
C GLN A 40 -7.78 -10.37 -5.04
N ILE A 41 -7.24 -9.58 -5.98
CA ILE A 41 -7.51 -8.14 -6.03
C ILE A 41 -9.00 -7.96 -6.35
N VAL A 42 -9.77 -7.44 -5.39
CA VAL A 42 -11.21 -7.24 -5.55
C VAL A 42 -11.46 -6.05 -6.48
N LYS A 43 -12.38 -6.21 -7.42
CA LYS A 43 -12.84 -5.15 -8.34
C LYS A 43 -13.63 -4.08 -7.59
N GLU A 44 -13.26 -2.81 -7.75
CA GLU A 44 -14.20 -1.70 -7.52
C GLU A 44 -15.17 -1.58 -8.71
N ASN A 45 -16.46 -1.39 -8.42
CA ASN A 45 -17.49 -1.10 -9.41
C ASN A 45 -17.65 0.43 -9.55
N GLN A 46 -17.40 0.91 -10.77
CA GLN A 46 -17.63 2.25 -11.35
C GLN A 46 -16.43 3.21 -11.41
N PRO A 47 -16.24 3.95 -12.53
CA PRO A 47 -14.99 4.59 -12.89
C PRO A 47 -14.89 6.00 -12.30
N SER A 48 -14.27 6.13 -11.13
CA SER A 48 -13.50 7.34 -10.79
C SER A 48 -12.05 7.13 -11.21
N TYR A 49 -11.28 8.20 -11.34
CA TYR A 49 -9.91 8.29 -11.88
C TYR A 49 -8.86 7.57 -11.01
N CYS A 50 -9.09 6.29 -10.72
CA CYS A 50 -8.16 5.34 -10.13
C CYS A 50 -8.19 4.11 -11.04
N ASP A 51 -7.03 3.77 -11.59
CA ASP A 51 -6.89 2.74 -12.62
C ASP A 51 -7.59 1.43 -12.23
N ILE A 52 -8.44 0.97 -13.15
CA ILE A 52 -9.10 -0.34 -13.10
C ILE A 52 -8.01 -1.41 -12.99
N ILE A 53 -7.83 -2.00 -11.81
CA ILE A 53 -6.86 -3.10 -11.62
C ILE A 53 -7.49 -4.40 -12.14
N PRO A 54 -6.95 -5.04 -13.20
CA PRO A 54 -7.37 -6.39 -13.54
C PRO A 54 -7.02 -7.31 -12.37
N GLY A 55 -7.90 -8.24 -12.01
CA GLY A 55 -7.68 -9.18 -10.91
C GLY A 55 -6.46 -10.08 -11.15
N HIS A 56 -5.27 -9.60 -10.80
CA HIS A 56 -4.05 -10.39 -10.81
C HIS A 56 -4.00 -11.18 -9.51
N LEU A 57 -4.01 -12.51 -9.62
CA LEU A 57 -3.80 -13.39 -8.48
C LEU A 57 -2.31 -13.34 -8.11
N LEU A 58 -2.04 -12.90 -6.88
CA LEU A 58 -0.69 -12.87 -6.33
C LEU A 58 -0.38 -14.19 -5.61
N TYR A 59 0.83 -14.70 -5.82
CA TYR A 59 1.37 -15.92 -5.22
C TYR A 59 2.56 -15.58 -4.33
N TYR A 60 2.59 -16.15 -3.13
CA TYR A 60 3.66 -15.95 -2.15
C TYR A 60 4.95 -16.64 -2.59
N VAL A 61 6.06 -15.91 -2.63
CA VAL A 61 7.37 -16.42 -3.07
C VAL A 61 8.43 -16.46 -1.97
N GLY A 62 8.18 -15.81 -0.84
CA GLY A 62 9.12 -15.80 0.28
C GLY A 62 8.88 -14.63 1.23
N THR A 63 9.67 -14.59 2.30
CA THR A 63 9.63 -13.54 3.32
C THR A 63 11.02 -12.95 3.47
N SER A 64 11.10 -11.63 3.63
CA SER A 64 12.34 -10.92 3.96
C SER A 64 12.07 -9.92 5.07
N GLN A 65 12.88 -9.95 6.13
CA GLN A 65 12.73 -9.06 7.29
C GLN A 65 11.29 -9.01 7.86
N GLU A 66 10.65 -10.19 7.94
CA GLU A 66 9.26 -10.43 8.42
C GLU A 66 8.15 -9.93 7.47
N VAL A 67 8.49 -9.36 6.32
CA VAL A 67 7.56 -8.92 5.29
C VAL A 67 7.41 -9.99 4.20
N LYS A 68 6.16 -10.37 3.91
CA LYS A 68 5.83 -11.36 2.88
C LYS A 68 5.92 -10.75 1.49
N ILE A 69 6.45 -11.51 0.53
CA ILE A 69 6.69 -11.07 -0.84
C ILE A 69 5.92 -11.94 -1.82
N TYR A 70 5.30 -11.29 -2.81
CA TYR A 70 4.41 -11.92 -3.78
C TYR A 70 4.76 -11.55 -5.22
N VAL A 71 4.34 -12.40 -6.15
CA VAL A 71 4.41 -12.15 -7.60
C VAL A 71 3.12 -12.58 -8.29
N PRO A 72 2.84 -12.09 -9.50
CA PRO A 72 1.74 -12.60 -10.32
C PRO A 72 1.90 -14.10 -10.61
N ILE A 73 0.79 -14.84 -10.62
CA ILE A 73 0.79 -16.30 -10.88
C ILE A 73 1.43 -16.69 -12.22
N ASN A 74 1.30 -15.82 -13.23
CA ASN A 74 1.88 -16.01 -14.55
C ASN A 74 3.38 -15.63 -14.62
N ALA A 75 3.95 -15.06 -13.55
CA ALA A 75 5.37 -14.75 -13.42
C ALA A 75 6.16 -15.81 -12.62
N VAL A 76 5.49 -16.82 -12.06
CA VAL A 76 6.09 -17.84 -11.18
C VAL A 76 7.21 -18.64 -11.86
N THR A 77 7.20 -18.75 -13.19
CA THR A 77 8.23 -19.48 -13.95
C THR A 77 9.58 -18.75 -14.05
N SER A 78 9.65 -17.47 -13.63
CA SER A 78 10.81 -16.59 -13.87
C SER A 78 11.33 -15.87 -12.63
N THR A 79 10.85 -16.18 -11.42
CA THR A 79 11.19 -15.39 -10.24
C THR A 79 12.56 -15.71 -9.66
N ASN A 80 13.56 -15.00 -10.16
CA ASN A 80 14.84 -14.84 -9.48
C ASN A 80 14.92 -13.56 -8.63
N LEU A 81 13.75 -13.07 -8.16
CA LEU A 81 13.59 -11.76 -7.53
C LEU A 81 14.56 -11.53 -6.37
N PHE A 82 14.72 -12.53 -5.50
CA PHE A 82 15.65 -12.47 -4.38
C PHE A 82 17.11 -12.47 -4.80
N GLN A 83 17.47 -12.95 -5.99
CA GLN A 83 18.83 -12.88 -6.51
C GLN A 83 19.07 -11.57 -7.27
N THR A 84 18.12 -11.13 -8.09
CA THR A 84 18.27 -9.96 -8.96
C THR A 84 18.08 -8.63 -8.24
N HIS A 85 17.20 -8.57 -7.22
CA HIS A 85 16.79 -7.32 -6.57
C HIS A 85 16.98 -7.31 -5.05
N SER A 86 17.90 -8.12 -4.51
CA SER A 86 18.11 -8.23 -3.05
C SER A 86 18.42 -6.89 -2.38
N ALA A 87 19.32 -6.09 -2.94
CA ALA A 87 19.72 -4.80 -2.39
C ALA A 87 18.56 -3.80 -2.42
N GLN A 88 17.87 -3.71 -3.55
CA GLN A 88 16.73 -2.83 -3.76
C GLN A 88 15.55 -3.20 -2.86
N LEU A 89 15.27 -4.49 -2.74
CA LEU A 89 14.25 -5.00 -1.82
C LEU A 89 14.58 -4.61 -0.38
N ASN A 90 15.83 -4.74 0.05
CA ASN A 90 16.24 -4.31 1.39
C ASN A 90 16.08 -2.80 1.60
N ARG A 91 16.43 -1.97 0.62
CA ARG A 91 16.20 -0.51 0.69
C ARG A 91 14.73 -0.20 0.80
N PHE A 92 13.89 -0.86 0.01
CA PHE A 92 12.45 -0.64 0.04
C PHE A 92 11.83 -1.08 1.37
N LEU A 93 12.22 -2.24 1.89
CA LEU A 93 11.82 -2.73 3.21
C LEU A 93 12.16 -1.73 4.30
N ASN A 94 13.35 -1.12 4.26
CA ASN A 94 13.75 -0.10 5.24
C ASN A 94 12.83 1.13 5.19
N VAL A 95 12.43 1.58 4.00
CA VAL A 95 11.48 2.69 3.85
C VAL A 95 10.12 2.31 4.44
N LEU A 96 9.56 1.16 4.05
CA LEU A 96 8.24 0.72 4.51
C LEU A 96 8.19 0.45 6.01
N LYS A 97 9.23 -0.15 6.59
CA LYS A 97 9.30 -0.42 8.04
C LYS A 97 9.37 0.87 8.86
N ARG A 98 10.16 1.86 8.42
CA ARG A 98 10.16 3.20 9.05
C ARG A 98 8.80 3.87 8.99
N LEU A 99 8.07 3.71 7.89
CA LEU A 99 6.71 4.24 7.78
C LEU A 99 5.73 3.50 8.70
N ALA A 100 5.81 2.17 8.79
CA ALA A 100 5.01 1.42 9.75
C ALA A 100 5.28 1.84 11.20
N GLU A 101 6.53 2.15 11.56
CA GLU A 101 6.86 2.69 12.89
C GLU A 101 6.16 4.03 13.14
N VAL A 102 6.13 4.94 12.16
CA VAL A 102 5.41 6.24 12.24
C VAL A 102 3.93 6.03 12.53
N PHE A 103 3.30 5.04 11.90
CA PHE A 103 1.88 4.70 12.10
C PHE A 103 1.63 3.68 13.22
N GLN A 104 2.67 3.23 13.95
CA GLN A 104 2.58 2.21 15.01
C GLN A 104 1.89 0.92 14.54
N LEU A 105 2.23 0.50 13.33
CA LEU A 105 1.75 -0.73 12.70
C LEU A 105 2.75 -1.86 12.85
N ALA A 106 2.23 -3.08 12.99
CA ALA A 106 3.04 -4.29 12.99
C ALA A 106 3.59 -4.55 11.57
N SER A 107 4.83 -4.99 11.44
CA SER A 107 5.47 -5.21 10.13
C SER A 107 4.73 -6.25 9.26
N GLU A 108 3.99 -7.15 9.90
CA GLU A 108 3.20 -8.22 9.32
C GLU A 108 1.99 -7.71 8.51
N VAL A 109 1.59 -6.45 8.70
CA VAL A 109 0.55 -5.82 7.87
C VAL A 109 1.12 -5.40 6.52
N ILE A 110 2.44 -5.21 6.42
CA ILE A 110 3.12 -4.82 5.18
C ILE A 110 3.42 -6.06 4.35
N HIS A 111 3.10 -5.96 3.07
CA HIS A 111 3.33 -6.96 2.06
C HIS A 111 3.96 -6.26 0.84
N ILE A 112 4.90 -6.93 0.18
CA ILE A 112 5.48 -6.43 -1.07
C ILE A 112 5.05 -7.34 -2.20
N PHE A 113 4.70 -6.76 -3.34
CA PHE A 113 4.55 -7.54 -4.56
C PHE A 113 5.41 -6.97 -5.68
N TYR A 114 5.76 -7.81 -6.65
CA TYR A 114 6.48 -7.37 -7.84
C TYR A 114 5.71 -7.78 -9.07
N ASP A 115 4.98 -6.82 -9.63
CA ASP A 115 4.26 -6.98 -10.89
C ASP A 115 4.64 -5.85 -11.84
N THR A 116 5.43 -6.19 -12.86
CA THR A 116 5.89 -5.27 -13.90
C THR A 116 4.76 -4.84 -14.85
N ASN A 117 3.69 -5.62 -14.96
CA ASN A 117 2.55 -5.35 -15.84
C ASN A 117 1.46 -4.53 -15.15
N SER A 118 1.39 -4.58 -13.82
CA SER A 118 0.42 -3.80 -13.05
C SER A 118 0.71 -2.29 -13.08
N SER A 119 -0.37 -1.50 -13.15
CA SER A 119 -0.39 -0.05 -12.90
C SER A 119 -0.59 0.30 -11.43
N SER A 120 -0.96 -0.67 -10.59
CA SER A 120 -1.15 -0.45 -9.15
C SER A 120 0.19 -0.24 -8.44
N VAL A 121 0.31 0.93 -7.80
CA VAL A 121 1.43 1.31 -6.92
C VAL A 121 1.33 0.57 -5.59
N ALA A 122 0.14 0.56 -5.01
CA ALA A 122 -0.20 -0.15 -3.80
C ALA A 122 -1.70 -0.50 -3.80
N PHE A 123 -2.09 -1.38 -2.89
CA PHE A 123 -3.50 -1.64 -2.57
C PHE A 123 -3.63 -2.18 -1.16
N ASN A 124 -4.80 -1.96 -0.56
CA ASN A 124 -5.18 -2.52 0.73
C ASN A 124 -6.18 -3.67 0.53
N SER A 125 -5.83 -4.86 1.03
CA SER A 125 -6.72 -6.02 1.07
C SER A 125 -7.04 -6.37 2.51
N LYS A 126 -8.18 -5.87 3.01
CA LYS A 126 -8.71 -6.16 4.36
C LYS A 126 -7.67 -5.87 5.46
N GLY A 127 -7.07 -4.69 5.44
CA GLY A 127 -6.08 -4.27 6.43
C GLY A 127 -4.65 -4.79 6.20
N ALA A 128 -4.42 -5.58 5.15
CA ALA A 128 -3.07 -5.89 4.68
C ALA A 128 -2.69 -4.97 3.53
N LEU A 129 -1.56 -4.29 3.69
CA LEU A 129 -1.09 -3.26 2.78
C LEU A 129 -0.06 -3.85 1.83
N PHE A 130 -0.35 -3.83 0.54
CA PHE A 130 0.52 -4.38 -0.50
C PHE A 130 1.16 -3.24 -1.27
N PHE A 131 2.49 -3.23 -1.37
CA PHE A 131 3.25 -2.21 -2.09
C PHE A 131 4.04 -2.81 -3.24
N ASN A 132 4.00 -2.19 -4.41
CA ASN A 132 4.62 -2.71 -5.62
C ASN A 132 6.09 -2.29 -5.73
N LEU A 133 7.01 -3.25 -5.68
CA LEU A 133 8.44 -3.03 -5.82
C LEU A 133 8.81 -2.37 -7.16
N LYS A 134 8.04 -2.59 -8.24
CA LYS A 134 8.26 -1.96 -9.56
C LYS A 134 8.39 -0.45 -9.46
N PHE A 135 7.51 0.19 -8.68
CA PHE A 135 7.48 1.65 -8.59
C PHE A 135 8.63 2.20 -7.74
N PHE A 136 9.04 1.48 -6.70
CA PHE A 136 10.22 1.82 -5.94
C PHE A 136 11.49 1.76 -6.81
N LEU A 137 11.66 0.66 -7.56
CA LEU A 137 12.79 0.49 -8.48
C LEU A 137 12.86 1.60 -9.53
N LYS A 138 11.71 2.02 -10.07
CA LYS A 138 11.65 3.01 -11.14
C LYS A 138 11.95 4.43 -10.67
N SER A 139 11.52 4.78 -9.45
CA SER A 139 11.44 6.20 -9.04
C SER A 139 12.37 6.56 -7.87
N HIS A 140 12.78 5.59 -7.05
CA HIS A 140 13.36 5.88 -5.73
C HIS A 140 14.62 5.07 -5.38
N ASP A 141 14.90 3.97 -6.09
CA ASP A 141 16.02 3.11 -5.73
C ASP A 141 17.38 3.81 -5.85
N ASP A 142 17.62 4.53 -6.96
CA ASP A 142 18.88 5.22 -7.23
C ASP A 142 19.21 6.27 -6.16
N GLU A 143 18.22 7.06 -5.72
CA GLU A 143 18.42 8.06 -4.67
C GLU A 143 18.66 7.41 -3.30
N CYS A 144 17.94 6.31 -3.01
CA CYS A 144 18.08 5.58 -1.76
C CYS A 144 19.41 4.83 -1.68
N GLU A 145 19.96 4.40 -2.82
CA GLU A 145 21.28 3.76 -2.91
C GLU A 145 22.41 4.69 -2.45
N ILE A 146 22.32 5.98 -2.79
CA ILE A 146 23.28 7.00 -2.33
C ILE A 146 22.92 7.60 -0.96
N GLY A 147 21.93 7.04 -0.27
CA GLY A 147 21.51 7.45 1.08
C GLY A 147 20.49 8.59 1.13
N ASN A 148 20.01 9.09 -0.02
CA ASN A 148 18.96 10.11 -0.06
C ASN A 148 17.57 9.46 -0.08
N THR A 149 16.92 9.41 1.08
CA THR A 149 15.62 8.74 1.26
C THR A 149 14.45 9.70 1.34
N GLY A 150 14.66 11.03 1.27
CA GLY A 150 13.63 12.04 1.57
C GLY A 150 12.42 11.96 0.64
N ASN A 151 12.65 11.88 -0.67
CA ASN A 151 11.56 11.79 -1.65
C ASN A 151 10.83 10.46 -1.55
N ALA A 152 11.56 9.34 -1.46
CA ALA A 152 11.00 8.02 -1.22
C ALA A 152 10.10 8.00 0.03
N MET A 153 10.59 8.51 1.17
CA MET A 153 9.81 8.57 2.41
C MET A 153 8.53 9.41 2.23
N THR A 154 8.60 10.54 1.54
CA THR A 154 7.44 11.42 1.30
C THR A 154 6.40 10.74 0.41
N TYR A 155 6.83 10.16 -0.71
CA TYR A 155 5.95 9.49 -1.67
C TYR A 155 5.27 8.27 -1.03
N TRP A 156 6.05 7.43 -0.37
CA TRP A 156 5.52 6.22 0.27
C TRP A 156 4.71 6.55 1.52
N PHE A 157 4.99 7.64 2.24
CA PHE A 157 4.12 8.12 3.33
C PHE A 157 2.72 8.46 2.82
N LEU A 158 2.61 9.23 1.73
CA LEU A 158 1.31 9.57 1.13
C LEU A 158 0.58 8.33 0.62
N THR A 159 1.32 7.40 -0.02
CA THR A 159 0.78 6.11 -0.44
C THR A 159 0.25 5.32 0.77
N PHE A 160 1.01 5.28 1.87
CA PHE A 160 0.60 4.60 3.10
C PHE A 160 -0.71 5.19 3.67
N CYS A 161 -0.82 6.52 3.72
CA CYS A 161 -2.03 7.21 4.15
C CYS A 161 -3.24 6.86 3.27
N HIS A 162 -3.06 6.85 1.95
CA HIS A 162 -4.11 6.45 1.00
C HIS A 162 -4.58 5.02 1.27
N GLU A 163 -3.65 4.09 1.43
CA GLU A 163 -4.01 2.69 1.70
C GLU A 163 -4.68 2.50 3.06
N LEU A 164 -4.27 3.24 4.08
CA LEU A 164 -4.93 3.22 5.39
C LEU A 164 -6.34 3.82 5.32
N ALA A 165 -6.58 4.84 4.50
CA ALA A 165 -7.90 5.46 4.37
C ALA A 165 -8.96 4.46 3.86
N HIS A 166 -8.57 3.49 3.03
CA HIS A 166 -9.46 2.39 2.59
C HIS A 166 -10.00 1.53 3.75
N ASN A 167 -9.34 1.52 4.91
CA ASN A 167 -9.86 0.83 6.11
C ASN A 167 -11.02 1.56 6.79
N ILE A 168 -11.22 2.84 6.49
CA ILE A 168 -12.24 3.70 7.11
C ILE A 168 -13.43 3.86 6.17
N ILE A 169 -13.14 4.09 4.89
CA ILE A 169 -14.13 4.39 3.88
C ILE A 169 -13.97 3.36 2.76
N PHE A 170 -14.89 2.42 2.70
CA PHE A 170 -14.89 1.31 1.73
C PHE A 170 -15.18 1.77 0.28
N VAL A 171 -15.53 3.05 0.06
CA VAL A 171 -15.95 3.59 -1.24
C VAL A 171 -15.49 5.04 -1.38
N HIS A 172 -14.53 5.29 -2.27
CA HIS A 172 -14.24 6.65 -2.74
C HIS A 172 -15.40 7.11 -3.63
N ASN A 173 -16.27 7.97 -3.08
CA ASN A 173 -17.09 8.83 -3.92
C ASN A 173 -16.36 10.18 -4.07
N SER A 174 -16.58 10.85 -5.19
CA SER A 174 -16.01 12.15 -5.57
C SER A 174 -16.40 13.33 -4.64
N LYS A 175 -16.92 13.05 -3.44
CA LYS A 175 -17.19 14.04 -2.38
C LYS A 175 -16.08 14.16 -1.34
N HIS A 176 -15.06 13.30 -1.36
CA HIS A 176 -13.96 13.32 -0.38
C HIS A 176 -12.58 13.67 -0.97
N GLU A 177 -12.49 14.07 -2.23
CA GLU A 177 -11.25 14.60 -2.80
C GLU A 177 -11.06 16.06 -2.39
N VAL A 178 -10.25 16.30 -1.35
CA VAL A 178 -9.42 17.51 -1.31
C VAL A 178 -8.11 17.12 -1.97
N SER A 179 -7.98 17.41 -3.28
CA SER A 179 -6.70 17.33 -3.98
C SER A 179 -5.69 18.22 -3.27
N ILE A 180 -4.70 17.61 -2.64
CA ILE A 180 -3.43 18.27 -2.35
C ILE A 180 -2.44 17.70 -3.36
N PHE A 181 -2.28 18.44 -4.46
CA PHE A 181 -1.11 18.32 -5.33
C PHE A 181 0.13 18.86 -4.59
#